data_AF-A0A1F7YEZ4-F1
#
_entry.id   AF-A0A1F7YEZ4-F1
#
_cell.length_a   1.000
_cell.length_b   1.000
_cell.length_c   1.000
_cell.angle_alpha   90.00
_cell.angle_beta   90.00
_cell.angle_gamma   90.00
#
_symmetry.space_group_name_H-M   'P 1'
#
loop_
_entity.id
_entity.type
_entity.pdbx_description
1 polymer ?
#
loop_
_entity_poly.entity_id
_entity_poly.type
_entity_poly.pdbx_seq_one_letter_code
_entity_poly.pdbx_strand_id
1 'polypeptide(L)'
;MGERQCKYIKDNGEQCSATPMKDADYCFSHNPDTQVEKHLAVVKGGLNSKKVNLDLGPLSIKDPQEVATLLEDTINGVRSGEIPPNIANTIGYLAGHALKAIELAKYAGKIESVERVLMERKITK
;
A
#
# COMPACT_ATOMS: atom_id res chain seq x y z
N MET A 1 20.04 -32.30 23.97
CA MET A 1 20.15 -32.57 22.52
C MET A 1 20.01 -31.23 21.83
N GLY A 2 21.09 -30.69 21.27
CA GLY A 2 21.05 -29.37 20.61
C GLY A 2 20.30 -29.45 19.29
N GLU A 3 19.38 -28.52 19.05
CA GLU A 3 18.72 -28.39 17.76
C GLU A 3 19.79 -28.13 16.69
N ARG A 4 19.86 -28.99 15.66
CA ARG A 4 20.75 -28.74 14.52
C ARG A 4 20.32 -27.46 13.82
N GLN A 5 21.29 -26.64 13.45
CA GLN A 5 21.09 -25.40 12.70
C GLN A 5 21.80 -25.47 11.35
N CYS A 6 21.25 -24.76 10.36
CA CYS A 6 21.84 -24.63 9.05
C CYS A 6 23.26 -24.04 9.14
N LYS A 7 24.24 -24.66 8.47
CA LYS A 7 25.65 -24.22 8.48
C LYS A 7 25.95 -22.97 7.61
N TYR A 8 24.94 -22.39 6.97
CA TYR A 8 25.13 -21.22 6.10
C TYR A 8 25.42 -19.95 6.92
N ILE A 9 26.45 -19.20 6.51
CA ILE A 9 26.79 -17.88 7.07
C ILE A 9 26.25 -16.81 6.14
N LYS A 10 25.40 -15.92 6.69
CA LYS A 10 24.80 -14.81 5.97
C LYS A 10 25.83 -13.70 5.71
N ASP A 11 25.48 -12.76 4.84
CA ASP A 11 26.31 -11.60 4.51
C ASP A 11 26.62 -10.70 5.73
N ASN A 12 25.76 -10.74 6.76
CA ASN A 12 25.98 -10.04 8.03
C ASN A 12 26.89 -10.81 9.01
N GLY A 13 27.47 -11.94 8.60
CA GLY A 13 28.34 -12.77 9.42
C GLY A 13 27.62 -13.72 10.39
N GLU A 14 26.29 -13.64 10.50
CA GLU A 14 25.52 -14.51 11.38
C GLU A 14 25.21 -15.86 10.72
N GLN A 15 25.19 -16.92 11.53
CA GLN A 15 24.72 -18.22 11.09
C GLN A 15 23.20 -18.21 10.87
N CYS A 16 22.74 -18.94 9.85
CA CYS A 16 21.32 -19.16 9.62
C CYS A 16 20.68 -19.92 10.79
N SER A 17 19.65 -19.33 11.40
CA SER A 17 18.92 -19.90 12.53
C SER A 17 17.90 -20.99 12.15
N ALA A 18 17.75 -21.28 10.85
CA ALA A 18 16.80 -22.29 10.38
C ALA A 18 17.31 -23.71 10.66
N THR A 19 16.38 -24.63 10.94
CA THR A 19 16.67 -26.07 11.04
C THR A 19 17.09 -26.61 9.66
N PRO A 20 18.18 -27.40 9.57
CA PRO A 20 18.59 -28.01 8.32
C PRO A 20 17.62 -29.12 7.92
N MET A 21 17.62 -29.47 6.63
CA MET A 21 16.79 -30.57 6.13
C MET A 21 17.26 -31.91 6.71
N LYS A 22 16.36 -32.91 6.68
CA LYS A 22 16.70 -34.28 7.07
C LYS A 22 17.91 -34.74 6.26
N ASP A 23 18.93 -35.25 6.97
CA ASP A 23 20.17 -35.76 6.38
C ASP A 23 21.01 -34.73 5.58
N ALA A 24 20.74 -33.43 5.71
CA ALA A 24 21.53 -32.35 5.09
C ALA A 24 22.08 -31.39 6.15
N ASP A 25 23.13 -30.64 5.82
CA ASP A 25 23.72 -29.61 6.70
C ASP A 25 23.11 -28.22 6.55
N TYR A 26 22.25 -28.05 5.54
CA TYR A 26 21.65 -26.79 5.17
C TYR A 26 20.12 -26.88 5.21
N CYS A 27 19.46 -25.74 5.44
CA CYS A 27 18.00 -25.64 5.29
C CYS A 27 17.62 -25.61 3.81
N PHE A 28 16.33 -25.77 3.50
CA PHE A 28 15.80 -25.75 2.14
C PHE A 28 16.26 -24.54 1.29
N SER A 29 16.44 -23.38 1.93
CA SER A 29 16.83 -22.15 1.25
C SER A 29 18.32 -22.07 0.91
N HIS A 30 19.19 -22.75 1.67
CA HIS A 30 20.65 -22.69 1.53
C HIS A 30 21.27 -24.00 1.07
N ASN A 31 20.49 -25.07 0.95
CA ASN A 31 20.97 -26.35 0.44
C ASN A 31 21.25 -26.23 -1.08
N PRO A 32 22.47 -26.55 -1.55
CA PRO A 32 22.79 -26.59 -2.98
C PRO A 32 21.91 -27.56 -3.78
N ASP A 33 21.49 -28.66 -3.17
CA ASP A 33 20.74 -29.72 -3.86
C ASP A 33 19.28 -29.32 -4.14
N THR A 34 18.74 -28.35 -3.38
CA THR A 34 17.34 -27.89 -3.52
C THR A 34 17.21 -26.56 -4.26
N GLN A 35 18.28 -26.05 -4.88
CA GLN A 35 18.24 -24.74 -5.56
C GLN A 35 17.15 -24.67 -6.64
N VAL A 36 17.01 -25.73 -7.43
CA VAL A 36 15.99 -25.81 -8.50
C VAL A 36 14.60 -25.84 -7.90
N GLU A 37 14.36 -26.68 -6.90
CA GLU A 37 13.05 -26.81 -6.23
C GLU A 37 12.66 -25.50 -5.52
N LYS A 38 13.61 -24.86 -4.82
CA LYS A 38 13.44 -23.55 -4.22
C LYS A 38 13.06 -22.50 -5.27
N HIS A 39 13.77 -22.47 -6.40
CA HIS A 39 13.45 -21.54 -7.47
C HIS A 39 12.02 -21.75 -7.99
N LEU A 40 11.62 -23.00 -8.25
CA LEU A 40 10.26 -23.33 -8.68
C LEU A 40 9.20 -22.94 -7.63
N ALA A 41 9.49 -23.11 -6.34
CA ALA A 41 8.60 -22.69 -5.25
C ALA A 41 8.44 -21.16 -5.20
N VAL A 42 9.54 -20.40 -5.38
CA VAL A 42 9.51 -18.93 -5.46
C VAL A 42 8.72 -18.47 -6.68
N VAL A 43 8.96 -19.06 -7.86
CA VAL A 43 8.21 -18.77 -9.09
C VAL A 43 6.72 -19.06 -8.90
N LYS A 44 6.38 -20.23 -8.34
CA LYS A 44 4.99 -20.61 -8.03
C LYS A 44 4.33 -19.62 -7.06
N GLY A 45 5.06 -19.16 -6.04
CA GLY A 45 4.59 -18.13 -5.12
C GLY A 45 4.33 -16.79 -5.84
N GLY A 46 5.25 -16.37 -6.71
CA GLY A 46 5.10 -15.18 -7.55
C GLY A 46 3.93 -15.27 -8.53
N LEU A 47 3.74 -16.42 -9.18
CA LEU A 47 2.59 -16.67 -10.08
C LEU A 47 1.26 -16.73 -9.33
N ASN A 48 1.28 -17.17 -8.08
CA ASN A 48 0.12 -17.15 -7.19
C ASN A 48 -0.13 -15.78 -6.54
N SER A 49 0.70 -14.77 -6.82
CA SER A 49 0.34 -13.39 -6.51
C SER A 49 -0.80 -12.98 -7.44
N LYS A 50 -2.03 -13.31 -7.03
CA LYS A 50 -3.22 -12.83 -7.71
C LYS A 50 -3.24 -11.31 -7.55
N LYS A 51 -2.84 -10.59 -8.60
CA LYS A 51 -3.18 -9.17 -8.71
C LYS A 51 -4.70 -9.11 -8.63
N VAL A 52 -5.21 -8.51 -7.55
CA VAL A 52 -6.64 -8.24 -7.44
C VAL A 52 -6.92 -7.16 -8.47
N ASN A 53 -7.48 -7.59 -9.59
CA ASN A 53 -7.85 -6.69 -10.68
C ASN A 53 -9.31 -6.33 -10.45
N LEU A 54 -9.54 -5.16 -9.87
CA LEU A 54 -10.86 -4.60 -9.72
C LEU A 54 -11.13 -3.73 -10.96
N ASP A 55 -12.30 -3.91 -11.58
CA ASP A 55 -12.77 -3.05 -12.66
C ASP A 55 -13.31 -1.74 -12.07
N LEU A 56 -12.38 -0.89 -11.62
CA LEU A 56 -12.70 0.44 -11.10
C LEU A 56 -12.51 1.45 -12.21
N GLY A 57 -13.62 2.01 -12.69
CA GLY A 57 -13.60 3.10 -13.65
C GLY A 57 -12.90 4.36 -13.11
N PRO A 58 -12.42 5.25 -13.99
CA PRO A 58 -11.81 6.51 -13.56
C PRO A 58 -12.82 7.36 -12.80
N LEU A 59 -12.36 7.95 -11.69
CA LEU A 59 -13.16 8.85 -10.85
C LEU A 59 -12.63 10.28 -10.96
N SER A 60 -13.53 11.26 -11.01
CA SER A 60 -13.21 12.68 -10.88
C SER A 60 -13.77 13.18 -9.55
N ILE A 61 -12.89 13.68 -8.68
CA ILE A 61 -13.25 14.23 -7.38
C ILE A 61 -13.03 15.75 -7.43
N LYS A 62 -14.10 16.51 -7.29
CA LYS A 62 -14.16 17.98 -7.34
C LYS A 62 -14.64 18.57 -6.03
N ASP A 63 -15.40 17.82 -5.24
CA ASP A 63 -15.91 18.27 -3.95
C ASP A 63 -15.79 17.21 -2.84
N PRO A 64 -15.90 17.61 -1.57
CA PRO A 64 -15.80 16.69 -0.43
C PRO A 64 -16.90 15.64 -0.35
N GLN A 65 -18.08 15.91 -0.92
CA GLN A 65 -19.21 14.97 -0.91
C GLN A 65 -18.92 13.78 -1.82
N GLU A 66 -18.29 14.00 -2.97
CA GLU A 66 -17.84 12.92 -3.87
C GLU A 66 -16.82 11.99 -3.18
N VAL A 67 -15.98 12.53 -2.29
CA VAL A 67 -15.08 11.71 -1.45
C VAL A 67 -15.86 10.86 -0.45
N ALA A 68 -16.90 11.42 0.17
CA ALA A 68 -17.74 10.68 1.11
C ALA A 68 -18.43 9.50 0.42
N THR A 69 -18.99 9.71 -0.78
CA THR A 69 -19.59 8.65 -1.60
C THR A 69 -18.57 7.56 -1.96
N LEU A 70 -17.37 7.94 -2.41
CA LEU A 70 -16.29 6.97 -2.68
C LEU A 70 -15.96 6.12 -1.46
N LEU A 71 -15.87 6.74 -0.29
CA LEU A 71 -15.55 6.02 0.95
C LEU A 71 -16.69 5.08 1.37
N GLU A 72 -17.95 5.49 1.20
CA GLU A 72 -19.11 4.63 1.46
C GLU A 72 -19.10 3.38 0.56
N ASP A 73 -18.89 3.56 -0.76
CA ASP A 73 -18.78 2.45 -1.71
C ASP A 73 -17.62 1.53 -1.35
N THR A 74 -16.46 2.10 -0.99
CA THR A 74 -15.29 1.35 -0.58
C THR A 74 -15.55 0.54 0.70
N ILE A 75 -16.21 1.14 1.69
CA ILE A 75 -16.60 0.46 2.94
C ILE A 75 -17.52 -0.72 2.64
N ASN A 76 -18.52 -0.52 1.77
CA ASN A 76 -19.45 -1.58 1.40
C ASN A 76 -18.74 -2.71 0.65
N GLY A 77 -17.82 -2.39 -0.27
CA GLY A 77 -17.01 -3.38 -0.97
C GLY A 77 -16.09 -4.19 -0.03
N VAL A 78 -15.54 -3.57 1.02
CA VAL A 78 -14.79 -4.32 2.05
C VAL A 78 -15.70 -5.23 2.85
N ARG A 79 -16.89 -4.75 3.24
CA ARG A 79 -17.87 -5.54 4.01
C ARG A 79 -18.44 -6.72 3.22
N SER A 80 -18.58 -6.59 1.90
CA SER A 80 -19.01 -7.67 1.01
C SER A 80 -17.88 -8.65 0.68
N GLY A 81 -16.62 -8.25 0.88
CA GLY A 81 -15.44 -9.03 0.50
C GLY A 81 -15.02 -8.85 -0.96
N GLU A 82 -15.68 -7.97 -1.71
CA GLU A 82 -15.35 -7.64 -3.10
C GLU A 82 -14.09 -6.78 -3.20
N ILE A 83 -13.82 -5.95 -2.18
CA ILE A 83 -12.62 -5.11 -2.10
C ILE A 83 -11.71 -5.60 -0.98
N PRO A 84 -10.46 -6.01 -1.28
CA PRO A 84 -9.47 -6.33 -0.28
C PRO A 84 -9.10 -5.13 0.62
N PRO A 85 -8.83 -5.35 1.92
CA PRO A 85 -8.46 -4.26 2.83
C PRO A 85 -7.25 -3.44 2.39
N ASN A 86 -6.25 -4.05 1.75
CA ASN A 86 -5.07 -3.32 1.27
C ASN A 86 -5.40 -2.32 0.16
N ILE A 87 -6.34 -2.64 -0.74
CA ILE A 87 -6.82 -1.70 -1.77
C ILE A 87 -7.64 -0.58 -1.12
N ALA A 88 -8.56 -0.94 -0.23
CA ALA A 88 -9.38 0.04 0.50
C ALA A 88 -8.52 1.03 1.30
N ASN A 89 -7.45 0.56 1.93
CA ASN A 89 -6.49 1.41 2.64
C ASN A 89 -5.84 2.43 1.71
N THR A 90 -5.42 2.02 0.50
CA THR A 90 -4.87 2.93 -0.50
C THR A 90 -5.90 3.96 -0.94
N ILE A 91 -7.14 3.56 -1.19
CA ILE A 91 -8.23 4.48 -1.55
C ILE A 91 -8.46 5.50 -0.43
N GLY A 92 -8.56 5.07 0.82
CA GLY A 92 -8.74 5.94 1.98
C GLY A 92 -7.60 6.95 2.16
N TYR A 93 -6.35 6.51 1.96
CA TYR A 93 -5.18 7.39 2.02
C TYR A 93 -5.22 8.48 0.93
N LEU A 94 -5.51 8.10 -0.31
CA LEU A 94 -5.60 9.04 -1.44
C LEU A 94 -6.80 9.99 -1.31
N ALA A 95 -7.94 9.49 -0.82
CA ALA A 95 -9.12 10.29 -0.49
C ALA A 95 -8.79 11.41 0.51
N GLY A 96 -7.99 11.12 1.54
CA GLY A 96 -7.49 12.12 2.48
C GLY A 96 -6.66 13.22 1.81
N HIS A 97 -5.79 12.85 0.85
CA HIS A 97 -5.01 13.83 0.07
C HIS A 97 -5.92 14.68 -0.83
N ALA A 98 -6.92 14.09 -1.46
CA ALA A 98 -7.89 14.79 -2.28
C ALA A 98 -8.69 15.83 -1.47
N LEU A 99 -9.20 15.44 -0.29
CA LEU A 99 -9.88 16.37 0.62
C LEU A 99 -8.98 17.54 0.99
N LYS A 100 -7.71 17.27 1.29
CA LYS A 100 -6.77 18.34 1.66
C LYS A 100 -6.52 19.31 0.50
N ALA A 101 -6.38 18.80 -0.72
CA ALA A 101 -6.21 19.62 -1.91
C ALA A 101 -7.43 20.53 -2.17
N ILE A 102 -8.65 19.96 -2.07
CA ILE A 102 -9.91 20.70 -2.22
C ILE A 102 -10.03 21.79 -1.15
N GLU A 103 -9.71 21.47 0.10
CA GLU A 103 -9.75 22.41 1.21
C GLU A 103 -8.78 23.59 0.99
N LEU A 104 -7.54 23.30 0.58
CA LEU A 104 -6.53 24.31 0.29
C LEU A 104 -6.96 25.23 -0.87
N ALA A 105 -7.50 24.69 -1.95
CA ALA A 105 -8.01 25.47 -3.07
C ALA A 105 -9.15 26.41 -2.64
N LYS A 106 -10.06 25.92 -1.79
CA LYS A 106 -11.16 26.72 -1.24
C LYS A 106 -10.64 27.87 -0.35
N TYR A 107 -9.64 27.62 0.49
CA TYR A 107 -9.06 28.68 1.32
C TYR A 107 -8.29 29.70 0.49
N ALA A 108 -7.54 29.27 -0.51
CA ALA A 108 -6.85 30.20 -1.42
C ALA A 108 -7.84 31.16 -2.09
N GLY A 109 -8.95 30.66 -2.63
CA GLY A 109 -9.99 31.51 -3.23
C GLY A 109 -10.67 32.45 -2.23
N LYS A 110 -10.87 32.01 -0.97
CA LYS A 110 -11.38 32.90 0.09
C LYS A 110 -10.40 34.01 0.44
N ILE A 111 -9.10 33.70 0.57
CA ILE A 111 -8.06 34.69 0.84
C ILE A 111 -8.04 35.75 -0.26
N GLU A 112 -8.02 35.33 -1.53
CA GLU A 112 -8.05 36.24 -2.68
C GLU A 112 -9.29 37.15 -2.65
N SER A 113 -10.46 36.58 -2.32
CA SER A 113 -11.70 37.36 -2.21
C SER A 113 -11.63 38.43 -1.09
N VAL A 114 -11.00 38.11 0.04
CA VAL A 114 -10.82 39.04 1.17
C VAL A 114 -9.80 40.11 0.80
N GLU A 115 -8.68 39.74 0.20
CA GLU A 115 -7.64 40.67 -0.26
C GLU A 115 -8.21 41.70 -1.24
N ARG A 116 -9.04 41.26 -2.19
CA ARG A 116 -9.73 42.15 -3.14
C ARG A 116 -10.60 43.19 -2.44
N VAL A 117 -11.46 42.76 -1.51
CA VAL A 117 -12.33 43.67 -0.75
C VAL A 117 -11.52 44.67 0.09
N LEU A 118 -10.40 44.23 0.67
CA LEU A 118 -9.52 45.11 1.44
C LEU A 118 -8.82 46.15 0.55
N MET A 119 -8.39 45.78 -0.66
CA MET A 119 -7.80 46.72 -1.62
C MET A 119 -8.83 47.77 -2.07
N GLU A 120 -10.04 47.35 -2.43
CA GLU A 120 -11.13 48.26 -2.83
C GLU A 120 -11.44 49.30 -1.74
N ARG A 121 -11.47 48.87 -0.47
CA ARG A 121 -11.69 49.76 0.69
C ARG A 121 -10.52 50.69 1.00
N LYS A 122 -9.29 50.31 0.64
CA LYS A 122 -8.10 51.17 0.77
C LYS A 122 -8.05 52.24 -0.31
N ILE A 123 -8.55 51.95 -1.51
CA ILE A 123 -8.60 52.91 -2.63
C ILE A 123 -9.71 53.96 -2.44
N THR A 124 -10.76 53.63 -1.69
CA THR A 124 -11.90 54.52 -1.41
C THR A 124 -11.74 55.43 -0.19
N LYS A 125 -10.60 55.39 0.51
CA LYS A 125 -10.22 56.31 1.59
C LYS A 125 -9.13 57.25 1.13
#